data_AF-A0A952KGP9-F1
#
_entry.id   AF-A0A952KGP9-F1
#
_cell.length_a   1.000
_cell.length_b   1.000
_cell.length_c   1.000
_cell.angle_alpha   90.00
_cell.angle_beta   90.00
_cell.angle_gamma   90.00
#
_symmetry.space_group_name_H-M   'P 1'
#
loop_
_entity.id
_entity.type
_entity.pdbx_description
1 polymer ?
#
loop_
_entity_poly.entity_id
_entity_poly.type
_entity_poly.pdbx_seq_one_letter_code
_entity_poly.pdbx_strand_id
1 'polypeptide(L)'
;MSTTLLVVQALNGLQLGVLLFLIAAGLTLVFGVMDFINLAHGVQYMLGAYFAVAFYGLTGHFLLALLLALAAALLLGLVLEVLVFRHLYGRSHLDQVLATFGLILFFNEAVRALWGSSP
;
A
#
# COMPACT_ATOMS: atom_id res chain seq x y z
N MET A 1 -6.71 -30.91 18.45
CA MET A 1 -6.28 -29.55 18.10
C MET A 1 -6.42 -28.70 19.35
N SER A 2 -5.39 -27.95 19.78
CA SER A 2 -5.51 -27.10 20.97
C SER A 2 -6.45 -25.93 20.68
N THR A 3 -7.23 -25.51 21.67
CA THR A 3 -8.11 -24.33 21.57
C THR A 3 -7.32 -23.08 21.17
N THR A 4 -6.09 -22.95 21.66
CA THR A 4 -5.14 -21.90 21.27
C THR A 4 -4.87 -21.87 19.76
N LEU A 5 -4.62 -23.03 19.14
CA LEU A 5 -4.35 -23.11 17.70
C LEU A 5 -5.57 -22.65 16.88
N LEU A 6 -6.77 -23.00 17.34
CA LEU A 6 -8.03 -22.63 16.71
C LEU A 6 -8.24 -21.10 16.77
N VAL A 7 -7.99 -20.49 17.93
CA VAL A 7 -8.04 -19.03 18.11
C VAL A 7 -7.02 -18.31 17.23
N VAL A 8 -5.76 -18.78 17.22
CA VAL A 8 -4.70 -18.16 16.41
C VAL A 8 -5.02 -18.27 14.91
N GLN A 9 -5.52 -19.40 14.42
CA GLN A 9 -5.90 -19.53 13.02
C GLN A 9 -7.12 -18.68 12.65
N ALA A 10 -8.10 -18.54 13.55
CA ALA A 10 -9.22 -17.64 13.33
C ALA A 10 -8.76 -16.17 13.22
N LEU A 11 -7.84 -15.74 14.08
CA LEU A 11 -7.26 -14.40 14.03
C LEU A 11 -6.43 -14.16 12.77
N ASN A 12 -5.61 -15.13 12.34
CA ASN A 12 -4.86 -15.04 11.08
C ASN A 12 -5.81 -14.98 9.87
N GLY A 13 -6.87 -15.78 9.86
CA GLY A 13 -7.88 -15.76 8.81
C GLY A 13 -8.61 -14.42 8.75
N LEU A 14 -8.95 -13.84 9.91
CA LEU A 14 -9.56 -12.51 9.98
C LEU A 14 -8.59 -11.41 9.52
N GLN A 15 -7.32 -11.47 9.92
CA GLN A 15 -6.29 -10.53 9.46
C GLN A 15 -6.15 -10.57 7.93
N LEU A 16 -5.99 -11.76 7.35
CA LEU A 16 -5.90 -11.95 5.90
C LEU A 16 -7.18 -11.53 5.18
N GLY A 17 -8.34 -11.88 5.72
CA GLY A 17 -9.64 -11.51 5.17
C GLY A 17 -9.83 -10.00 5.13
N VAL A 18 -9.52 -9.30 6.23
CA VAL A 18 -9.57 -7.83 6.31
C VAL A 18 -8.58 -7.20 5.33
N LEU A 19 -7.36 -7.72 5.24
CA LEU A 19 -6.35 -7.24 4.29
C LEU A 19 -6.86 -7.34 2.85
N LEU A 20 -7.32 -8.53 2.43
CA LEU A 20 -7.82 -8.76 1.07
C LEU A 20 -9.07 -7.93 0.78
N PHE A 21 -9.97 -7.82 1.77
CA PHE A 21 -11.15 -6.97 1.67
C PHE A 21 -10.79 -5.50 1.47
N LEU A 22 -9.88 -4.95 2.27
CA LEU A 22 -9.46 -3.54 2.16
C LEU A 22 -8.79 -3.26 0.82
N ILE A 23 -7.95 -4.18 0.32
CA ILE A 23 -7.33 -4.05 -1.01
C ILE A 23 -8.39 -4.07 -2.12
N ALA A 24 -9.33 -5.02 -2.06
CA ALA A 24 -10.41 -5.11 -3.05
C ALA A 24 -11.36 -3.90 -3.00
N ALA A 25 -11.74 -3.46 -1.79
CA ALA A 25 -12.59 -2.28 -1.59
C ALA A 25 -11.92 -1.00 -2.11
N GLY A 26 -10.60 -0.86 -1.93
CA GLY A 26 -9.81 0.24 -2.48
C GLY A 26 -9.88 0.30 -4.01
N LEU A 27 -9.69 -0.84 -4.68
CA LEU A 27 -9.85 -0.94 -6.13
C LEU A 27 -11.27 -0.55 -6.57
N THR A 28 -12.31 -1.05 -5.89
CA THR A 28 -13.70 -0.69 -6.25
C THR A 28 -14.04 0.77 -6.01
N LEU A 29 -13.46 1.42 -4.99
CA LEU A 29 -13.70 2.84 -4.71
C LEU A 29 -13.03 3.74 -5.76
N VAL A 30 -11.80 3.41 -6.14
CA VAL A 30 -11.03 4.16 -7.15
C VAL A 30 -11.68 4.01 -8.52
N PHE A 31 -12.03 2.79 -8.93
CA PHE A 31 -12.70 2.56 -10.21
C PHE A 31 -14.16 3.03 -10.22
N GLY A 32 -14.88 2.85 -9.10
CA GLY A 32 -16.32 3.08 -9.05
C GLY A 32 -16.72 4.54 -8.93
N VAL A 33 -15.90 5.38 -8.29
CA VAL A 33 -16.25 6.79 -8.05
C VAL A 33 -15.34 7.76 -8.80
N MET A 34 -14.05 7.45 -8.99
CA MET A 34 -13.09 8.37 -9.63
C MET A 34 -12.86 8.11 -11.12
N ASP A 35 -13.41 7.02 -11.69
CA ASP A 35 -13.17 6.59 -13.08
C ASP A 35 -11.67 6.58 -13.44
N PHE A 36 -10.83 6.17 -12.49
CA PHE A 36 -9.37 6.22 -12.59
C PHE A 36 -8.73 4.85 -12.39
N ILE A 37 -7.89 4.41 -13.33
CA ILE A 37 -7.19 3.13 -13.26
C ILE A 37 -5.89 3.23 -12.48
N ASN A 38 -5.96 2.99 -11.16
CA ASN A 38 -4.79 2.93 -10.29
C ASN A 38 -4.28 1.49 -10.06
N LEU A 39 -3.39 1.02 -10.95
CA LEU A 39 -2.71 -0.28 -10.74
C LEU A 39 -1.68 -0.22 -9.59
N ALA A 40 -1.17 0.97 -9.26
CA ALA A 40 -0.10 1.17 -8.28
C ALA A 40 -0.55 1.04 -6.81
N HIS A 41 -1.84 0.81 -6.54
CA HIS A 41 -2.34 0.64 -5.18
C HIS A 41 -1.58 -0.44 -4.38
N GLY A 42 -1.18 -1.53 -5.04
CA GLY A 42 -0.43 -2.62 -4.40
C GLY A 42 0.96 -2.19 -3.92
N VAL A 43 1.66 -1.34 -4.70
CA VAL A 43 2.96 -0.81 -4.27
C VAL A 43 2.81 0.27 -3.19
N GLN A 44 1.70 0.99 -3.13
CA GLN A 44 1.39 1.91 -2.02
C GLN A 44 1.18 1.15 -0.70
N TYR A 45 0.46 0.02 -0.75
CA TYR A 45 0.34 -0.90 0.39
C TYR A 45 1.71 -1.41 0.85
N MET A 46 2.53 -1.89 -0.09
CA MET A 46 3.89 -2.35 0.18
C MET A 46 4.73 -1.27 0.89
N LEU A 47 4.74 -0.04 0.37
CA LEU A 47 5.48 1.07 0.97
C LEU A 47 5.01 1.36 2.41
N GLY A 48 3.70 1.32 2.67
CA GLY A 48 3.17 1.44 4.04
C GLY A 48 3.72 0.37 4.99
N ALA A 49 3.80 -0.89 4.54
CA ALA A 49 4.39 -1.97 5.32
C ALA A 49 5.89 -1.77 5.58
N TYR A 50 6.65 -1.35 4.56
CA TYR A 50 8.08 -1.04 4.71
C TYR A 50 8.32 0.14 5.64
N PHE A 51 7.49 1.18 5.59
CA PHE A 51 7.56 2.29 6.55
C PHE A 51 7.30 1.81 7.98
N ALA A 52 6.32 0.93 8.20
CA ALA A 52 6.06 0.37 9.52
C ALA A 52 7.27 -0.41 10.07
N VAL A 53 7.88 -1.26 9.24
CA VAL A 53 9.09 -2.00 9.63
C VAL A 53 10.26 -1.06 9.89
N ALA A 54 10.49 -0.08 9.02
CA ALA A 54 11.58 0.88 9.17
C ALA A 54 11.44 1.72 10.44
N PHE A 55 10.26 2.28 10.72
CA PHE A 55 10.02 3.05 11.94
C PHE A 55 10.04 2.19 13.19
N TYR A 56 9.62 0.93 13.11
CA TYR A 56 9.77 0.00 14.22
C TYR A 56 11.24 -0.28 14.54
N GLY A 57 12.06 -0.48 13.51
CA GLY A 57 13.52 -0.63 13.67
C GLY A 57 14.21 0.59 14.28
N LEU A 58 13.68 1.80 14.02
CA LEU A 58 14.22 3.05 14.57
C LEU A 58 13.75 3.35 16.01
N THR A 59 12.50 3.01 16.33
CA THR A 59 11.85 3.47 17.59
C THR A 59 11.74 2.37 18.64
N GLY A 60 11.71 1.09 18.24
CA GLY A 60 11.43 -0.05 19.12
C GLY A 60 9.98 -0.08 19.66
N HIS A 61 9.12 0.87 19.27
CA HIS A 61 7.77 1.02 19.80
C HIS A 61 6.72 0.81 18.71
N PHE A 62 5.99 -0.30 18.79
CA PHE A 62 5.00 -0.69 17.78
C PHE A 62 3.96 0.41 17.48
N LEU A 63 3.33 0.96 18.52
CA LEU A 63 2.27 1.97 18.35
C LEU A 63 2.81 3.26 17.70
N LEU A 64 4.00 3.70 18.11
CA LEU A 64 4.63 4.90 17.58
C LEU A 64 5.06 4.67 16.13
N ALA A 65 5.67 3.52 15.82
CA ALA A 65 6.02 3.12 14.46
C ALA A 65 4.79 3.06 13.53
N LEU A 66 3.67 2.52 14.02
CA LEU A 66 2.43 2.46 13.27
C LEU A 66 1.88 3.86 12.94
N LEU A 67 1.87 4.77 13.91
CA LEU A 67 1.44 6.16 13.69
C LEU A 67 2.34 6.89 12.69
N LEU A 68 3.66 6.72 12.80
CA LEU A 68 4.62 7.30 11.85
C LEU A 68 4.46 6.71 10.45
N ALA A 69 4.25 5.39 10.33
CA ALA A 69 4.02 4.73 9.05
C ALA A 69 2.73 5.21 8.38
N LEU A 70 1.66 5.38 9.16
CA LEU A 70 0.40 5.92 8.65
C LEU A 70 0.58 7.35 8.14
N ALA A 71 1.27 8.20 8.91
CA ALA A 71 1.56 9.57 8.50
C ALA A 71 2.43 9.62 7.24
N ALA A 72 3.46 8.78 7.15
CA ALA A 72 4.32 8.68 5.97
C ALA A 72 3.58 8.18 4.73
N ALA A 73 2.73 7.17 4.88
CA ALA A 73 1.90 6.65 3.78
C ALA A 73 0.89 7.70 3.28
N LEU A 74 0.27 8.45 4.20
CA LEU A 74 -0.62 9.57 3.85
C LEU A 74 0.13 10.64 3.06
N LEU A 75 1.29 11.07 3.54
CA LEU A 75 2.12 12.07 2.88
C LEU A 75 2.54 11.60 1.48
N LEU A 76 2.96 10.34 1.34
CA LEU A 76 3.28 9.74 0.04
C LEU A 76 2.07 9.78 -0.91
N GLY A 77 0.90 9.40 -0.42
CA GLY A 77 -0.35 9.46 -1.20
C GLY A 77 -0.65 10.87 -1.69
N LEU A 78 -0.52 11.88 -0.83
CA LEU A 78 -0.70 13.29 -1.19
C LEU A 78 0.33 13.76 -2.22
N VAL A 79 1.59 13.35 -2.07
CA VAL A 79 2.64 13.66 -3.06
C VAL A 79 2.30 13.05 -4.42
N LEU A 80 1.85 11.80 -4.46
CA LEU A 80 1.45 11.14 -5.70
C LEU A 80 0.20 11.77 -6.33
N GLU A 81 -0.76 12.18 -5.52
CA GLU A 81 -1.95 12.91 -5.97
C GLU A 81 -1.56 14.21 -6.67
N VAL A 82 -0.76 15.02 -5.99
CA VAL A 82 -0.31 16.34 -6.43
C VAL A 82 0.59 16.24 -7.68
N LEU A 83 1.50 15.28 -7.73
CA LEU A 83 2.47 15.18 -8.82
C LEU A 83 1.95 14.40 -10.03
N VAL A 84 1.18 13.34 -9.81
CA VAL A 84 0.85 12.36 -10.86
C VAL A 84 -0.65 12.31 -11.11
N PHE A 85 -1.46 11.92 -10.13
CA PHE A 85 -2.85 11.55 -10.38
C PHE A 85 -3.73 12.73 -10.83
N ARG A 86 -3.59 13.91 -10.22
CA ARG A 86 -4.40 15.07 -10.64
C ARG A 86 -4.21 15.47 -12.11
N HIS A 87 -3.02 15.21 -12.67
CA HIS A 87 -2.70 15.53 -14.06
C HIS A 87 -3.26 14.52 -15.06
N LEU A 88 -3.72 13.36 -14.58
CA LEU A 88 -4.15 12.22 -15.37
C LEU A 88 -5.67 11.97 -15.32
N TYR A 89 -6.41 12.63 -14.42
CA TYR A 89 -7.86 12.47 -14.34
C TYR A 89 -8.60 12.82 -15.64
N GLY A 90 -8.13 13.81 -16.40
CA GLY A 90 -8.71 14.18 -17.70
C GLY A 90 -8.12 13.45 -18.90
N ARG A 91 -7.25 12.45 -18.69
CA ARG A 91 -6.53 11.72 -19.75
C ARG A 91 -7.19 10.37 -20.03
N SER A 92 -6.74 9.70 -21.09
CA SER A 92 -7.30 8.40 -21.45
C SER A 92 -6.97 7.33 -20.41
N HIS A 93 -7.81 6.31 -20.29
CA HIS A 93 -7.58 5.16 -19.40
C HIS A 93 -6.21 4.49 -19.63
N LEU A 94 -5.74 4.48 -20.87
CA LEU A 94 -4.42 3.92 -21.22
C LEU A 94 -3.28 4.76 -20.64
N ASP A 95 -3.41 6.09 -20.62
CA ASP A 95 -2.41 6.98 -20.00
C ASP A 95 -2.32 6.75 -18.49
N GLN A 96 -3.47 6.53 -17.83
CA GLN A 96 -3.54 6.22 -16.40
C GLN A 96 -2.87 4.89 -16.06
N VAL A 97 -3.13 3.86 -16.87
CA VAL A 97 -2.49 2.53 -16.75
C VAL A 97 -0.98 2.64 -16.93
N LEU A 98 -0.51 3.33 -17.98
CA LEU A 98 0.93 3.50 -18.23
C LEU A 98 1.63 4.25 -17.10
N ALA A 99 1.02 5.32 -16.59
CA ALA A 99 1.59 6.08 -15.49
C ALA A 99 1.68 5.24 -14.20
N THR A 100 0.61 4.53 -13.86
CA THR A 100 0.59 3.68 -12.66
C THR A 100 1.51 2.47 -12.78
N PHE A 101 1.68 1.92 -13.98
CA PHE A 101 2.71 0.93 -14.26
C PHE A 101 4.12 1.50 -14.07
N GLY A 102 4.37 2.72 -14.54
CA GLY A 102 5.63 3.44 -14.28
C GLY A 102 5.89 3.61 -12.79
N LEU A 103 4.88 3.98 -12.01
CA LEU A 103 4.98 4.06 -10.54
C LEU A 103 5.30 2.70 -9.90
N ILE A 104 4.68 1.61 -10.37
CA ILE A 104 4.97 0.26 -9.89
C ILE A 104 6.46 -0.06 -10.08
N LEU A 105 7.00 0.16 -11.28
CA LEU A 105 8.40 -0.12 -11.58
C LEU A 105 9.34 0.75 -10.74
N PHE A 106 9.07 2.06 -10.67
CA PHE A 106 9.88 2.99 -9.89
C PHE A 106 9.93 2.62 -8.41
N PHE A 107 8.78 2.38 -7.78
CA PHE A 107 8.73 2.08 -6.36
C PHE A 107 9.26 0.69 -6.02
N ASN A 108 9.03 -0.31 -6.87
CA ASN A 108 9.63 -1.63 -6.67
C ASN A 108 11.16 -1.56 -6.69
N GLU A 109 11.74 -0.83 -7.66
CA GLU A 109 13.19 -0.67 -7.70
C GLU A 109 13.71 0.23 -6.58
N ALA A 110 12.98 1.26 -6.17
CA ALA A 110 13.35 2.07 -5.00
C ALA A 110 13.37 1.24 -3.71
N VAL A 111 12.36 0.39 -3.49
CA VAL A 111 12.32 -0.51 -2.33
C VAL A 111 13.46 -1.52 -2.40
N ARG A 112 13.71 -2.14 -3.55
CA ARG A 112 14.84 -3.06 -3.74
C ARG A 112 16.18 -2.40 -3.47
N ALA A 113 16.36 -1.14 -3.89
CA ALA A 113 17.58 -0.40 -3.65
C ALA A 113 17.80 -0.06 -2.16
N LEU A 114 16.72 0.24 -1.42
CA LEU A 114 16.78 0.69 -0.03
C LEU A 114 16.79 -0.47 0.98
N TRP A 115 15.96 -1.50 0.77
CA TRP A 115 15.80 -2.63 1.69
C TRP A 115 16.41 -3.93 1.17
N GLY A 116 16.92 -3.95 -0.06
CA GLY A 116 17.44 -5.14 -0.72
C GLY A 116 16.34 -5.95 -1.42
N SER A 117 16.76 -6.93 -2.21
CA SER A 117 15.88 -7.83 -2.96
C SER A 117 15.48 -9.09 -2.17
N SER A 118 15.58 -9.07 -0.84
CA SER A 118 15.41 -10.28 -0.04
C SER A 118 13.92 -10.67 0.09
N PRO A 119 13.57 -11.96 -0.05
CA PRO A 119 12.21 -12.46 0.17
C PRO A 119 11.76 -12.34 1.63
#